data_AF-A0A7C5DWC0-F1
#
_entry.id   AF-A0A7C5DWC0-F1
#
_cell.length_a   1.000
_cell.length_b   1.000
_cell.length_c   1.000
_cell.angle_alpha   90.00
_cell.angle_beta   90.00
_cell.angle_gamma   90.00
#
_symmetry.space_group_name_H-M   'P 1'
#
loop_
_entity.id
_entity.type
_entity.pdbx_description
1 polymer ?
#
loop_
_entity_poly.entity_id
_entity_poly.type
_entity_poly.pdbx_seq_one_letter_code
_entity_poly.pdbx_strand_id
1 'polypeptide(L)'
;TDVSPARLSKIIREADRVMEEFGENYNPTLRNLYEIFKPPKSRGAGKKQFYELVKSMYEDKEFSKETFLFYSMRWARNNISSSDSNTLVPRMIRTGRMLFSFYVYLARINVFKGGKYMKNGGFFERYSEFFDKEWKKAVFLTGVLAGYLIGYQSEERGSVPFVKKLKGLKMRKEDVEGLLPEIKAKTLQYKIEDEKLEKIFSSVSQYFLKAGSWQASVDEINFVFTVGMSMYTKFFQEG
;
A
#
# COMPACT_ATOMS: atom_id res chain seq x y z
N THR A 1 -10.67 -27.82 -16.17
CA THR A 1 -10.96 -28.25 -14.79
C THR A 1 -12.04 -27.34 -14.26
N ASP A 2 -13.11 -27.91 -13.71
CA ASP A 2 -14.15 -27.11 -13.05
C ASP A 2 -13.62 -26.48 -11.75
N VAL A 3 -13.98 -25.22 -11.52
CA VAL A 3 -13.68 -24.52 -10.27
C VAL A 3 -14.64 -25.02 -9.21
N SER A 4 -14.13 -25.41 -8.04
CA SER A 4 -15.01 -25.92 -6.98
C SER A 4 -15.97 -24.85 -6.46
N PRO A 5 -17.23 -25.19 -6.10
CA PRO A 5 -18.17 -24.24 -5.50
C PRO A 5 -17.60 -23.55 -4.26
N ALA A 6 -16.87 -24.28 -3.42
CA ALA A 6 -16.20 -23.73 -2.24
C ALA A 6 -15.18 -22.63 -2.60
N ARG A 7 -14.45 -22.80 -3.71
CA ARG A 7 -13.50 -21.79 -4.20
C ARG A 7 -14.21 -20.54 -4.68
N LEU A 8 -15.30 -20.68 -5.44
CA LEU A 8 -16.12 -19.56 -5.89
C LEU A 8 -16.74 -18.80 -4.70
N SER A 9 -17.31 -19.51 -3.72
CA SER A 9 -17.86 -18.90 -2.51
C SER A 9 -16.79 -18.12 -1.73
N LYS A 10 -15.56 -18.63 -1.65
CA LYS A 10 -14.44 -17.93 -1.02
C LYS A 10 -14.09 -16.63 -1.77
N ILE A 11 -13.97 -16.70 -3.09
CA ILE A 11 -13.69 -15.55 -3.96
C ILE A 11 -14.71 -14.43 -3.74
N ILE A 12 -16.01 -14.76 -3.77
CA ILE A 12 -17.09 -13.78 -3.60
C ILE A 12 -17.05 -13.21 -2.17
N ARG A 13 -17.01 -14.09 -1.15
CA ARG A 13 -17.02 -13.68 0.26
C ARG A 13 -15.86 -12.74 0.62
N GLU A 14 -14.64 -13.03 0.15
CA GLU A 14 -13.50 -12.16 0.46
C GLU A 14 -13.54 -10.85 -0.35
N ALA A 15 -14.16 -10.83 -1.54
CA ALA A 15 -14.40 -9.59 -2.27
C ALA A 15 -15.40 -8.70 -1.51
N ASP A 16 -16.49 -9.26 -0.99
CA ASP A 16 -17.50 -8.55 -0.20
C ASP A 16 -16.88 -7.95 1.07
N ARG A 17 -16.10 -8.73 1.82
CA ARG A 17 -15.38 -8.24 3.01
C ARG A 17 -14.42 -7.09 2.72
N VAL A 18 -13.69 -7.17 1.60
CA VAL A 18 -12.80 -6.08 1.20
C VAL A 18 -13.60 -4.83 0.82
N MET A 19 -14.77 -4.97 0.19
CA MET A 19 -15.65 -3.84 -0.05
C MET A 19 -16.16 -3.20 1.25
N GLU A 20 -16.53 -4.00 2.25
CA GLU A 20 -16.95 -3.50 3.57
C GLU A 20 -15.81 -2.74 4.27
N GLU A 21 -14.58 -3.25 4.24
CA GLU A 21 -13.43 -2.65 4.94
C GLU A 21 -12.89 -1.40 4.23
N PHE A 22 -12.84 -1.40 2.89
CA PHE A 22 -12.20 -0.35 2.11
C PHE A 22 -13.19 0.66 1.52
N GLY A 23 -14.42 0.22 1.23
CA GLY A 23 -15.46 0.94 0.51
C GLY A 23 -15.64 0.43 -0.92
N GLU A 24 -16.83 0.64 -1.50
CA GLU A 24 -17.22 0.13 -2.83
C GLU A 24 -16.26 0.51 -3.97
N ASN A 25 -15.66 1.70 -3.88
CA ASN A 25 -14.69 2.22 -4.85
C ASN A 25 -13.38 1.40 -4.93
N TYR A 26 -13.17 0.45 -4.00
CA TYR A 26 -11.96 -0.37 -3.89
C TYR A 26 -12.23 -1.86 -4.11
N ASN A 27 -13.39 -2.21 -4.69
CA ASN A 27 -13.76 -3.58 -5.05
C ASN A 27 -12.69 -4.23 -5.96
N PRO A 28 -12.13 -5.41 -5.59
CA PRO A 28 -11.12 -6.13 -6.35
C PRO A 28 -11.69 -6.91 -7.55
N THR A 29 -12.49 -6.25 -8.39
CA THR A 29 -13.00 -6.85 -9.63
C THR A 29 -11.87 -7.21 -10.60
N LEU A 30 -12.12 -8.19 -11.48
CA LEU A 30 -11.16 -8.53 -12.55
C LEU A 30 -10.80 -7.33 -13.43
N ARG A 31 -11.75 -6.44 -13.69
CA ARG A 31 -11.53 -5.18 -14.43
C ARG A 31 -10.54 -4.28 -13.70
N ASN A 32 -10.75 -4.07 -12.41
CA ASN A 32 -9.90 -3.20 -11.59
C ASN A 32 -8.49 -3.80 -11.43
N LEU A 33 -8.41 -5.12 -11.21
CA LEU A 33 -7.13 -5.84 -11.19
C LEU A 33 -6.41 -5.74 -12.55
N TYR A 34 -7.13 -5.79 -13.68
CA TYR A 34 -6.49 -5.70 -15.00
C TYR A 34 -5.77 -4.36 -15.23
N GLU A 35 -6.22 -3.26 -14.62
CA GLU A 35 -5.59 -1.94 -14.79
C GLU A 35 -4.13 -1.91 -14.30
N ILE A 36 -3.75 -2.70 -13.29
CA ILE A 36 -2.35 -2.74 -12.82
C ILE A 36 -1.43 -3.46 -13.81
N PHE A 37 -1.98 -4.45 -14.54
CA PHE A 37 -1.25 -5.26 -15.51
C PHE A 37 -1.22 -4.63 -16.90
N LYS A 38 -2.14 -3.71 -17.20
CA LYS A 38 -2.26 -3.04 -18.51
C LYS A 38 -0.92 -2.44 -18.96
N PRO A 39 -0.35 -2.85 -20.10
CA PRO A 39 0.91 -2.30 -20.57
C PRO A 39 0.70 -0.87 -21.09
N PRO A 40 1.67 0.05 -20.90
CA PRO A 40 1.71 1.30 -21.65
C PRO A 40 2.09 0.95 -23.10
N LYS A 41 1.09 0.68 -23.94
CA LYS A 41 1.20 0.52 -25.41
C LYS A 41 2.30 -0.48 -25.89
N SER A 42 1.89 -1.73 -26.18
CA SER A 42 2.55 -2.71 -27.10
C SER A 42 3.24 -3.99 -26.57
N ARG A 43 3.27 -4.32 -25.27
CA ARG A 43 3.87 -5.61 -24.82
C ARG A 43 2.88 -6.51 -24.09
N GLY A 44 2.58 -7.67 -24.68
CA GLY A 44 1.66 -8.69 -24.15
C GLY A 44 2.05 -9.34 -22.82
N ALA A 45 3.24 -9.04 -22.27
CA ALA A 45 3.71 -9.60 -21.01
C ALA A 45 2.77 -9.33 -19.83
N GLY A 46 2.24 -8.11 -19.70
CA GLY A 46 1.29 -7.77 -18.64
C GLY A 46 -0.03 -8.55 -18.76
N LYS A 47 -0.53 -8.73 -20.00
CA LYS A 47 -1.73 -9.51 -20.28
C LYS A 47 -1.55 -10.99 -19.90
N LYS A 48 -0.39 -11.58 -20.21
CA LYS A 48 -0.05 -12.95 -19.81
C LYS A 48 -0.06 -13.10 -18.29
N GLN A 49 0.61 -12.18 -17.59
CA GLN A 49 0.69 -12.20 -16.13
C GLN A 49 -0.68 -12.00 -15.46
N PHE A 50 -1.55 -11.17 -16.03
CA PHE A 50 -2.93 -11.06 -15.58
C PHE A 50 -3.70 -12.39 -15.73
N TYR A 51 -3.57 -13.10 -16.86
CA TYR A 51 -4.22 -14.40 -17.02
C TYR A 51 -3.67 -15.47 -16.09
N GLU A 52 -2.37 -15.44 -15.81
CA GLU A 52 -1.75 -16.31 -14.80
C GLU A 52 -2.29 -15.98 -13.40
N LEU A 53 -2.48 -14.71 -13.06
CA LEU A 53 -3.13 -14.29 -11.81
C LEU A 53 -4.58 -14.81 -11.74
N VAL A 54 -5.39 -14.59 -12.78
CA VAL A 54 -6.77 -15.07 -12.83
C VAL A 54 -6.82 -16.58 -12.68
N LYS A 55 -5.99 -17.33 -13.40
CA LYS A 55 -5.89 -18.79 -13.26
C LYS A 55 -5.55 -19.19 -11.82
N SER A 56 -4.60 -18.50 -11.19
CA SER A 56 -4.21 -18.72 -9.78
C SER A 56 -5.38 -18.46 -8.82
N MET A 57 -6.16 -17.41 -9.07
CA MET A 57 -7.36 -17.09 -8.31
C MET A 57 -8.41 -18.21 -8.40
N TYR A 58 -8.62 -18.85 -9.55
CA TYR A 58 -9.66 -19.86 -9.70
C TYR A 58 -9.19 -21.29 -9.40
N GLU A 59 -7.91 -21.60 -9.57
CA GLU A 59 -7.36 -22.94 -9.37
C GLU A 59 -6.74 -23.18 -7.98
N ASP A 60 -6.87 -22.21 -7.05
CA ASP A 60 -6.22 -22.23 -5.73
C ASP A 60 -4.70 -22.47 -5.83
N LYS A 61 -4.09 -21.84 -6.83
CA LYS A 61 -2.65 -21.88 -7.07
C LYS A 61 -2.00 -20.58 -6.63
N GLU A 62 -0.71 -20.66 -6.37
CA GLU A 62 0.10 -19.51 -6.01
C GLU A 62 0.45 -18.65 -7.24
N PHE A 63 0.44 -17.34 -7.02
CA PHE A 63 0.98 -16.36 -7.94
C PHE A 63 2.19 -15.67 -7.31
N SER A 64 3.20 -15.31 -8.11
CA SER A 64 4.40 -14.62 -7.60
C SER A 64 4.02 -13.26 -7.01
N LYS A 65 4.28 -13.11 -5.72
CA LYS A 65 4.10 -11.84 -5.01
C LYS A 65 5.01 -10.76 -5.59
N GLU A 66 6.25 -11.10 -5.93
CA GLU A 66 7.22 -10.20 -6.56
C GLU A 66 6.68 -9.64 -7.87
N THR A 67 6.07 -10.51 -8.68
CA THR A 67 5.43 -10.12 -9.93
C THR A 67 4.27 -9.16 -9.70
N PHE A 68 3.39 -9.47 -8.74
CA PHE A 68 2.29 -8.57 -8.38
C PHE A 68 2.80 -7.20 -7.92
N LEU A 69 3.82 -7.17 -7.06
CA LEU A 69 4.43 -5.94 -6.55
C LEU A 69 5.08 -5.12 -7.66
N PHE A 70 5.77 -5.75 -8.60
CA PHE A 70 6.35 -5.08 -9.77
C PHE A 70 5.28 -4.34 -10.59
N TYR A 71 4.19 -5.03 -10.96
CA TYR A 71 3.10 -4.42 -11.73
C TYR A 71 2.37 -3.34 -10.94
N SER A 72 2.14 -3.57 -9.65
CA SER A 72 1.55 -2.60 -8.73
C SER A 72 2.37 -1.32 -8.64
N MET A 73 3.69 -1.43 -8.45
CA MET A 73 4.57 -0.27 -8.35
C MET A 73 4.76 0.43 -9.68
N ARG A 74 4.82 -0.30 -10.80
CA ARG A 74 4.77 0.31 -12.13
C ARG A 74 3.51 1.16 -12.32
N TRP A 75 2.35 0.64 -11.93
CA TRP A 75 1.09 1.37 -12.01
C TRP A 75 1.05 2.57 -11.05
N ALA A 76 1.49 2.40 -9.80
CA ALA A 76 1.54 3.49 -8.82
C ALA A 76 2.42 4.66 -9.28
N ARG A 77 3.61 4.37 -9.80
CA ARG A 77 4.56 5.38 -10.31
C ARG A 77 3.97 6.20 -11.46
N ASN A 78 3.12 5.58 -12.29
CA ASN A 78 2.45 6.29 -13.38
C ASN A 78 1.30 7.18 -12.87
N ASN A 79 0.53 6.71 -11.88
CA ASN A 79 -0.61 7.43 -11.34
C ASN A 79 -0.22 8.56 -10.37
N ILE A 80 0.87 8.38 -9.62
CA ILE A 80 1.38 9.31 -8.61
C ILE A 80 2.57 10.07 -9.21
N SER A 81 2.30 10.82 -10.27
CA SER A 81 3.32 11.55 -11.06
C SER A 81 3.00 13.03 -11.29
N SER A 82 1.87 13.53 -10.74
CA SER A 82 1.45 14.92 -10.89
C SER A 82 2.26 15.85 -10.01
N SER A 83 2.68 17.00 -10.55
CA SER A 83 3.22 18.12 -9.76
C SER A 83 2.13 19.01 -9.18
N ASP A 84 0.88 18.86 -9.63
CA ASP A 84 -0.28 19.59 -9.13
C ASP A 84 -0.85 18.88 -7.88
N SER A 85 -0.88 19.61 -6.77
CA SER A 85 -1.28 19.15 -5.44
C SER A 85 -2.75 18.71 -5.39
N ASN A 86 -3.65 19.45 -6.05
CA ASN A 86 -5.09 19.19 -6.10
C ASN A 86 -5.43 17.85 -6.75
N THR A 87 -4.61 17.43 -7.71
CA THR A 87 -4.76 16.13 -8.36
C THR A 87 -3.90 15.04 -7.72
N LEU A 88 -2.76 15.39 -7.14
CA LEU A 88 -1.82 14.42 -6.58
C LEU A 88 -2.37 13.72 -5.34
N VAL A 89 -2.84 14.48 -4.33
CA VAL A 89 -3.28 13.89 -3.06
C VAL A 89 -4.44 12.92 -3.25
N PRO A 90 -5.52 13.26 -4.01
CA PRO A 90 -6.58 12.30 -4.29
C PRO A 90 -6.12 11.05 -5.06
N ARG A 91 -5.22 11.21 -6.04
CA ARG A 91 -4.65 10.07 -6.80
C ARG A 91 -3.82 9.18 -5.89
N MET A 92 -2.97 9.75 -5.05
CA MET A 92 -2.16 9.04 -4.07
C MET A 92 -3.01 8.19 -3.12
N ILE A 93 -4.05 8.80 -2.52
CA ILE A 93 -5.02 8.11 -1.65
C ILE A 93 -5.70 6.97 -2.41
N ARG A 94 -6.27 7.25 -3.59
CA ARG A 94 -7.00 6.25 -4.37
C ARG A 94 -6.10 5.09 -4.79
N THR A 95 -4.92 5.39 -5.33
CA THR A 95 -3.97 4.40 -5.85
C THR A 95 -3.47 3.47 -4.74
N GLY A 96 -2.98 4.01 -3.62
CA GLY A 96 -2.45 3.15 -2.56
C GLY A 96 -3.53 2.32 -1.86
N ARG A 97 -4.73 2.88 -1.65
CA ARG A 97 -5.86 2.13 -1.06
C ARG A 97 -6.34 0.99 -1.96
N MET A 98 -6.39 1.23 -3.27
CA MET A 98 -6.75 0.21 -4.26
C MET A 98 -5.70 -0.90 -4.33
N LEU A 99 -4.41 -0.56 -4.31
CA LEU A 99 -3.36 -1.57 -4.27
C LEU A 99 -3.40 -2.38 -2.98
N PHE A 100 -3.70 -1.73 -1.84
CA PHE A 100 -3.82 -2.43 -0.57
C PHE A 100 -5.02 -3.39 -0.57
N SER A 101 -6.18 -2.95 -1.06
CA SER A 101 -7.39 -3.79 -1.15
C SER A 101 -7.15 -5.01 -2.04
N PHE A 102 -6.46 -4.84 -3.16
CA PHE A 102 -6.09 -5.96 -4.04
C PHE A 102 -5.14 -6.93 -3.36
N TYR A 103 -4.11 -6.44 -2.68
CA TYR A 103 -3.18 -7.32 -1.97
C TYR A 103 -3.90 -8.14 -0.90
N VAL A 104 -4.69 -7.48 -0.05
CA VAL A 104 -5.46 -8.11 1.02
C VAL A 104 -6.41 -9.16 0.46
N TYR A 105 -7.18 -8.81 -0.58
CA TYR A 105 -8.07 -9.74 -1.27
C TYR A 105 -7.33 -10.99 -1.75
N LEU A 106 -6.26 -10.80 -2.54
CA LEU A 106 -5.48 -11.90 -3.12
C LEU A 106 -4.84 -12.79 -2.04
N ALA A 107 -4.33 -12.20 -0.96
CA ALA A 107 -3.78 -12.94 0.17
C ALA A 107 -4.86 -13.79 0.87
N ARG A 108 -6.03 -13.22 1.17
CA ARG A 108 -7.14 -13.93 1.85
C ARG A 108 -7.72 -15.07 1.01
N ILE A 109 -7.66 -14.97 -0.32
CA ILE A 109 -7.99 -16.07 -1.23
C ILE A 109 -6.79 -16.99 -1.54
N ASN A 110 -5.73 -16.99 -0.72
CA ASN A 110 -4.56 -17.88 -0.86
C ASN A 110 -3.81 -17.77 -2.20
N VAL A 111 -3.90 -16.64 -2.90
CA VAL A 111 -3.11 -16.43 -4.13
C VAL A 111 -1.64 -16.16 -3.78
N PHE A 112 -1.38 -15.56 -2.62
CA PHE A 112 -0.04 -15.43 -2.04
C PHE A 112 0.13 -16.40 -0.88
N LYS A 113 1.37 -16.89 -0.67
CA LYS A 113 1.70 -17.65 0.55
C LYS A 113 1.60 -16.75 1.78
N GLY A 114 0.84 -17.21 2.78
CA GLY A 114 0.89 -16.70 4.15
C GLY A 114 -0.19 -15.68 4.52
N GLY A 115 -0.40 -15.55 5.83
CA GLY A 115 -1.35 -14.60 6.44
C GLY A 115 -2.62 -15.25 6.97
N LYS A 116 -3.07 -14.81 8.15
CA LYS A 116 -4.40 -15.12 8.68
C LYS A 116 -5.12 -13.81 8.97
N TYR A 117 -6.27 -13.60 8.36
CA TYR A 117 -7.13 -12.49 8.73
C TYR A 117 -7.54 -12.59 10.21
N MET A 118 -7.48 -11.50 10.96
CA MET A 118 -7.96 -11.42 12.35
C MET A 118 -8.97 -10.28 12.52
N LYS A 119 -10.26 -10.62 12.63
CA LYS A 119 -11.35 -9.63 12.65
C LYS A 119 -11.27 -8.59 13.79
N ASN A 120 -10.84 -9.01 14.99
CA ASN A 120 -10.95 -8.22 16.22
C ASN A 120 -9.61 -7.70 16.75
N GLY A 121 -8.63 -7.48 15.87
CA GLY A 121 -7.31 -6.95 16.24
C GLY A 121 -7.19 -5.43 16.09
N GLY A 122 -6.06 -4.88 16.56
CA GLY A 122 -5.62 -3.54 16.17
C GLY A 122 -5.37 -3.45 14.66
N PHE A 123 -5.01 -2.26 14.17
CA PHE A 123 -4.88 -2.02 12.72
C PHE A 123 -3.95 -3.05 12.04
N PHE A 124 -2.78 -3.32 12.64
CA PHE A 124 -1.83 -4.26 12.04
C PHE A 124 -2.28 -5.72 12.14
N GLU A 125 -2.96 -6.09 13.23
CA GLU A 125 -3.49 -7.44 13.44
C GLU A 125 -4.62 -7.74 12.44
N ARG A 126 -5.48 -6.76 12.14
CA ARG A 126 -6.56 -6.92 11.13
C ARG A 126 -6.05 -7.26 9.74
N TYR A 127 -4.84 -6.79 9.41
CA TYR A 127 -4.20 -7.02 8.12
C TYR A 127 -2.88 -7.78 8.27
N SER A 128 -2.85 -8.80 9.15
CA SER A 128 -1.62 -9.55 9.44
C SER A 128 -1.05 -10.29 8.21
N GLU A 129 -1.88 -10.58 7.20
CA GLU A 129 -1.47 -11.07 5.88
C GLU A 129 -0.54 -10.11 5.12
N PHE A 130 -0.59 -8.83 5.47
CA PHE A 130 0.28 -7.80 4.92
C PHE A 130 1.38 -7.39 5.91
N PHE A 131 1.04 -7.20 7.18
CA PHE A 131 1.95 -6.74 8.25
C PHE A 131 2.61 -7.89 9.03
N ASP A 132 3.10 -8.87 8.30
CA ASP A 132 3.77 -10.09 8.81
C ASP A 132 5.18 -9.85 9.37
N LYS A 133 5.75 -8.65 9.19
CA LYS A 133 7.10 -8.28 9.61
C LYS A 133 7.14 -6.88 10.21
N GLU A 134 7.96 -6.70 11.25
CA GLU A 134 8.09 -5.42 11.97
C GLU A 134 8.56 -4.28 11.05
N TRP A 135 9.46 -4.55 10.10
CA TRP A 135 9.90 -3.52 9.14
C TRP A 135 8.76 -3.00 8.27
N LYS A 136 7.74 -3.82 7.95
CA LYS A 136 6.60 -3.36 7.17
C LYS A 136 5.74 -2.40 7.97
N LYS A 137 5.58 -2.65 9.27
CA LYS A 137 4.88 -1.73 10.17
C LYS A 137 5.62 -0.39 10.24
N ALA A 138 6.94 -0.41 10.38
CA ALA A 138 7.77 0.80 10.36
C ALA A 138 7.64 1.58 9.04
N VAL A 139 7.87 0.91 7.90
CA VAL A 139 7.80 1.53 6.56
C VAL A 139 6.40 2.08 6.26
N PHE A 140 5.35 1.36 6.66
CA PHE A 140 3.97 1.83 6.55
C PHE A 140 3.74 3.09 7.36
N LEU A 141 4.16 3.13 8.63
CA LEU A 141 3.99 4.31 9.47
C LEU A 141 4.82 5.50 8.97
N THR A 142 6.03 5.28 8.44
CA THR A 142 6.79 6.33 7.74
C THR A 142 6.01 6.86 6.52
N GLY A 143 5.33 5.96 5.79
CA GLY A 143 4.37 6.33 4.74
C GLY A 143 3.22 7.19 5.26
N VAL A 144 2.60 6.79 6.38
CA VAL A 144 1.51 7.55 7.03
C VAL A 144 1.96 8.97 7.38
N LEU A 145 3.13 9.13 7.99
CA LEU A 145 3.72 10.44 8.32
C LEU A 145 3.97 11.29 7.06
N ALA A 146 4.50 10.68 5.99
CA ALA A 146 4.72 11.36 4.72
C ALA A 146 3.39 11.78 4.06
N GLY A 147 2.38 10.91 4.08
CA GLY A 147 1.04 11.19 3.55
C GLY A 147 0.38 12.36 4.28
N TYR A 148 0.49 12.39 5.61
CA TYR A 148 0.05 13.52 6.43
C TYR A 148 0.75 14.83 6.04
N LEU A 149 2.09 14.83 5.97
CA LEU A 149 2.86 16.03 5.62
C LEU A 149 2.52 16.54 4.22
N ILE A 150 2.32 15.64 3.25
CA ILE A 150 1.93 15.99 1.88
C ILE A 150 0.51 16.56 1.85
N GLY A 151 -0.44 15.95 2.59
CA GLY A 151 -1.80 16.46 2.76
C GLY A 151 -1.81 17.88 3.32
N TYR A 152 -1.13 18.08 4.45
CA TYR A 152 -0.95 19.38 5.08
C TYR A 152 -0.34 20.43 4.13
N GLN A 153 0.70 20.07 3.39
CA GLN A 153 1.32 20.96 2.39
C GLN A 153 0.35 21.36 1.27
N SER A 154 -0.47 20.41 0.82
CA SER A 154 -1.49 20.68 -0.19
C SER A 154 -2.54 21.66 0.31
N GLU A 155 -3.08 21.44 1.51
CA GLU A 155 -4.16 22.24 2.10
C GLU A 155 -3.69 23.65 2.45
N GLU A 156 -2.58 23.76 3.18
CA GLU A 156 -2.12 25.05 3.74
C GLU A 156 -1.32 25.90 2.75
N ARG A 157 -0.74 25.28 1.72
CA ARG A 157 0.25 25.95 0.84
C ARG A 157 -0.01 25.78 -0.65
N GLY A 158 -1.03 25.01 -1.04
CA GLY A 158 -1.35 24.74 -2.45
C GLY A 158 -0.25 24.01 -3.23
N SER A 159 0.81 23.53 -2.58
CA SER A 159 1.97 22.90 -3.23
C SER A 159 2.55 21.79 -2.36
N VAL A 160 3.16 20.77 -2.98
CA VAL A 160 3.56 19.52 -2.31
C VAL A 160 5.06 19.20 -2.49
N PRO A 161 5.98 20.10 -2.06
CA PRO A 161 7.41 19.96 -2.31
C PRO A 161 8.03 18.69 -1.71
N PHE A 162 7.43 18.11 -0.65
CA PHE A 162 7.95 16.89 -0.02
C PHE A 162 7.95 15.67 -0.96
N VAL A 163 7.08 15.65 -1.97
CA VAL A 163 6.97 14.58 -2.96
C VAL A 163 8.30 14.32 -3.69
N LYS A 164 9.13 15.36 -3.86
CA LYS A 164 10.47 15.24 -4.47
C LYS A 164 11.39 14.30 -3.68
N LYS A 165 11.21 14.18 -2.37
CA LYS A 165 11.99 13.29 -1.50
C LYS A 165 11.65 11.81 -1.72
N LEU A 166 10.50 11.51 -2.31
CA LEU A 166 10.03 10.14 -2.53
C LEU A 166 10.69 9.44 -3.72
N LYS A 167 11.57 10.13 -4.47
CA LYS A 167 12.32 9.61 -5.62
C LYS A 167 11.44 8.88 -6.66
N GLY A 168 10.22 9.39 -6.87
CA GLY A 168 9.24 8.75 -7.75
C GLY A 168 8.91 7.30 -7.35
N LEU A 169 8.83 7.02 -6.05
CA LEU A 169 8.56 5.70 -5.47
C LEU A 169 9.58 4.64 -5.90
N LYS A 170 10.86 5.01 -5.90
CA LYS A 170 12.03 4.15 -6.14
C LYS A 170 13.04 4.21 -4.98
N MET A 171 12.53 4.39 -3.76
CA MET A 171 13.35 4.48 -2.55
C MET A 171 13.93 3.11 -2.17
N ARG A 172 15.21 3.08 -1.82
CA ARG A 172 15.84 1.94 -1.15
C ARG A 172 15.59 2.01 0.36
N LYS A 173 16.05 1.00 1.10
CA LYS A 173 15.96 0.93 2.56
C LYS A 173 16.46 2.22 3.22
N GLU A 174 17.67 2.64 2.86
CA GLU A 174 18.35 3.79 3.47
C GLU A 174 17.59 5.10 3.18
N ASP A 175 16.94 5.17 2.01
CA ASP A 175 16.13 6.32 1.64
C ASP A 175 14.89 6.44 2.56
N VAL A 176 14.20 5.31 2.83
CA VAL A 176 13.00 5.32 3.68
C VAL A 176 13.36 5.56 5.15
N GLU A 177 14.44 4.97 5.65
CA GLU A 177 14.93 5.25 7.01
C GLU A 177 15.34 6.72 7.15
N GLY A 178 15.98 7.28 6.12
CA GLY A 178 16.35 8.70 6.05
C GLY A 178 15.18 9.68 5.96
N LEU A 179 13.98 9.24 5.53
CA LEU A 179 12.80 10.11 5.51
C LEU A 179 12.33 10.49 6.92
N LEU A 180 12.52 9.63 7.91
CA LEU A 180 12.00 9.89 9.26
C LEU A 180 12.51 11.21 9.87
N PRO A 181 13.84 11.48 9.93
CA PRO A 181 14.33 12.77 10.40
C PRO A 181 13.93 13.93 9.48
N GLU A 182 13.82 13.72 8.15
CA GLU A 182 13.38 14.77 7.23
C GLU A 182 11.92 15.19 7.46
N ILE A 183 11.02 14.23 7.68
CA ILE A 183 9.61 14.50 7.99
C ILE A 183 9.53 15.24 9.33
N LYS A 184 10.27 14.78 10.35
CA LYS A 184 10.31 15.42 11.67
C LYS A 184 10.77 16.88 11.56
N ALA A 185 11.87 17.14 10.86
CA ALA A 185 12.36 18.49 10.63
C ALA A 185 11.32 19.38 9.93
N LYS A 186 10.58 18.85 8.96
CA LYS A 186 9.50 19.60 8.28
C LYS A 186 8.31 19.89 9.17
N THR A 187 7.91 18.94 10.02
CA THR A 187 6.81 19.15 10.98
C THR A 187 7.16 20.24 12.00
N LEU A 188 8.39 20.26 12.50
CA LEU A 188 8.91 21.32 13.38
C LEU A 188 8.97 22.68 12.66
N GLN A 189 9.48 22.70 11.41
CA GLN A 189 9.53 23.92 10.60
C GLN A 189 8.12 24.52 10.41
N TYR A 190 7.10 23.69 10.30
CA TYR A 190 5.72 24.11 10.09
C TYR A 190 4.97 24.34 11.40
N LYS A 191 5.61 24.15 12.56
CA LYS A 191 5.01 24.24 13.89
C LYS A 191 3.74 23.38 14.01
N ILE A 192 3.78 22.19 13.43
CA ILE A 192 2.70 21.20 13.56
C ILE A 192 2.84 20.56 14.93
N GLU A 193 1.88 20.85 15.81
CA GLU A 193 1.80 20.29 17.16
C GLU A 193 0.64 19.30 17.22
N ASP A 194 0.93 18.01 17.00
CA ASP A 194 -0.05 16.92 17.02
C ASP A 194 0.50 15.73 17.82
N GLU A 195 -0.11 15.45 18.97
CA GLU A 195 0.29 14.34 19.85
C GLU A 195 0.20 12.97 19.15
N LYS A 196 -0.76 12.78 18.23
CA LYS A 196 -0.87 11.53 17.46
C LYS A 196 0.33 11.39 16.54
N LEU A 197 0.79 12.47 15.92
CA LEU A 197 1.97 12.48 15.07
C LEU A 197 3.22 12.05 15.85
N GLU A 198 3.39 12.54 17.08
CA GLU A 198 4.48 12.15 17.97
C GLU A 198 4.44 10.66 18.36
N LYS A 199 3.25 10.13 18.66
CA LYS A 199 3.06 8.69 18.92
C LYS A 199 3.44 7.84 17.71
N ILE A 200 3.12 8.31 16.50
CA ILE A 200 3.50 7.61 15.27
C ILE A 200 5.02 7.67 15.06
N PHE A 201 5.67 8.82 15.27
CA PHE A 201 7.15 8.92 15.22
C PHE A 201 7.81 7.91 16.17
N SER A 202 7.36 7.86 17.42
CA SER A 202 7.86 6.89 18.41
C SER A 202 7.63 5.45 17.95
N SER A 203 6.45 5.15 17.40
CA SER A 203 6.11 3.81 16.91
C SER A 203 7.00 3.40 15.73
N VAL A 204 7.29 4.30 14.79
CA VAL A 204 8.22 4.04 13.68
C VAL A 204 9.59 3.65 14.23
N SER A 205 10.13 4.42 15.17
CA SER A 205 11.44 4.13 15.78
C SER A 205 11.44 2.78 16.49
N GLN A 206 10.39 2.45 17.24
CA GLN A 206 10.25 1.16 17.91
C GLN A 206 10.18 -0.02 16.93
N TYR A 207 9.42 0.12 15.83
CA TYR A 207 9.31 -0.95 14.84
C TYR A 207 10.59 -1.12 14.03
N PHE A 208 11.32 -0.05 13.68
CA PHE A 208 12.63 -0.19 13.07
C PHE A 208 13.63 -0.84 14.02
N LEU A 209 13.60 -0.51 15.31
CA LEU A 209 14.45 -1.18 16.31
C LEU A 209 14.16 -2.67 16.39
N LYS A 210 12.87 -3.06 16.46
CA LYS A 210 12.45 -4.48 16.48
C LYS A 210 12.76 -5.21 15.16
N ALA A 211 12.73 -4.51 14.04
CA ALA A 211 13.07 -5.07 12.74
C ALA A 211 14.55 -5.44 12.62
N GLY A 212 15.42 -4.79 13.38
CA GLY A 212 16.87 -4.99 13.31
C GLY A 212 17.40 -4.84 11.88
N SER A 213 18.26 -5.77 11.46
CA SER A 213 18.72 -5.82 10.07
C SER A 213 17.63 -6.44 9.18
N TRP A 214 16.90 -5.57 8.48
CA TRP A 214 15.89 -5.99 7.51
C TRP A 214 16.34 -5.72 6.07
N GLN A 215 15.83 -6.53 5.14
CA GLN A 215 16.03 -6.41 3.70
C GLN A 215 14.71 -6.70 2.97
N ALA A 216 14.47 -5.99 1.87
CA ALA A 216 13.35 -6.21 0.97
C ALA A 216 13.68 -5.62 -0.40
N SER A 217 12.93 -6.02 -1.43
CA SER A 217 13.09 -5.43 -2.76
C SER A 217 12.63 -3.97 -2.76
N VAL A 218 13.16 -3.17 -3.68
CA VAL A 218 12.71 -1.78 -3.88
C VAL A 218 11.20 -1.72 -4.10
N ASP A 219 10.63 -2.64 -4.87
CA ASP A 219 9.19 -2.65 -5.12
C ASP A 219 8.39 -2.99 -3.85
N GLU A 220 8.83 -3.92 -2.99
CA GLU A 220 8.12 -4.22 -1.73
C GLU A 220 8.18 -3.06 -0.75
N ILE A 221 9.36 -2.43 -0.60
CA ILE A 221 9.54 -1.24 0.25
C ILE A 221 8.59 -0.13 -0.17
N ASN A 222 8.60 0.23 -1.46
CA ASN A 222 7.80 1.32 -1.96
C ASN A 222 6.31 0.96 -2.00
N PHE A 223 5.95 -0.31 -2.15
CA PHE A 223 4.56 -0.75 -2.02
C PHE A 223 4.04 -0.50 -0.60
N VAL A 224 4.75 -0.98 0.42
CA VAL A 224 4.38 -0.79 1.83
C VAL A 224 4.30 0.70 2.19
N PHE A 225 5.29 1.48 1.76
CA PHE A 225 5.30 2.92 1.95
C PHE A 225 4.10 3.61 1.28
N THR A 226 3.79 3.24 0.03
CA THR A 226 2.66 3.81 -0.72
C THR A 226 1.32 3.48 -0.07
N VAL A 227 1.17 2.26 0.45
CA VAL A 227 -0.01 1.87 1.23
C VAL A 227 -0.16 2.78 2.45
N GLY A 228 0.90 2.96 3.26
CA GLY A 228 0.89 3.88 4.40
C GLY A 228 0.52 5.30 4.03
N MET A 229 1.17 5.85 3.00
CA MET A 229 0.94 7.18 2.48
C MET A 229 -0.49 7.41 2.02
N SER A 230 -1.18 6.39 1.53
CA SER A 230 -2.59 6.47 1.12
C SER A 230 -3.61 6.28 2.26
N MET A 231 -3.16 5.68 3.36
CA MET A 231 -4.01 5.33 4.50
C MET A 231 -3.96 6.36 5.62
N TYR A 232 -3.15 7.43 5.51
CA TYR A 232 -2.92 8.38 6.60
C TYR A 232 -4.24 8.90 7.22
N THR A 233 -5.21 9.37 6.43
CA THR A 233 -6.47 9.87 7.00
C THR A 233 -7.25 8.81 7.78
N LYS A 234 -7.31 7.56 7.28
CA LYS A 234 -7.96 6.46 8.01
C LYS A 234 -7.18 6.10 9.27
N PHE A 235 -5.85 6.05 9.20
CA PHE A 235 -5.01 5.68 10.33
C PHE A 235 -5.11 6.68 11.49
N PHE A 236 -5.17 7.98 11.19
CA PHE A 236 -5.36 9.04 12.20
C PHE A 236 -6.80 9.11 12.77
N GLN A 237 -7.78 8.52 12.08
CA GLN A 237 -9.17 8.41 12.56
C GLN A 237 -9.37 7.19 13.46
N GLU A 238 -8.64 6.09 13.21
CA GLU A 238 -8.76 4.83 13.94
C GLU A 238 -7.83 4.70 15.17
N GLY A 239 -6.81 5.56 15.28
CA GLY A 239 -5.87 5.63 16.41
C GLY A 239 -6.02 6.89 17.24
#